data_AF-A0A529Y485-F1
#
_entry.id   AF-A0A529Y485-F1
#
_cell.length_a   1.000
_cell.length_b   1.000
_cell.length_c   1.000
_cell.angle_alpha   90.00
_cell.angle_beta   90.00
_cell.angle_gamma   90.00
#
_symmetry.space_group_name_H-M   'P 1'
#
loop_
_entity.id
_entity.type
_entity.pdbx_description
1 polymer ?
#
loop_
_entity_poly.entity_id
_entity_poly.type
_entity_poly.pdbx_seq_one_letter_code
_entity_poly.pdbx_strand_id
1 'polypeptide(L)'
;VMPSLPDDWKIRDVQVYPSQFGPSVEMAVQTEDLGLVSLFAIRPGTFDVVKPTVAPADDISTAYFQIGEVAYAVVGRGDAGSLDRAAEKLARTLY
;
A
#
# COMPACT_ATOMS: atom_id res chain seq x y z
N VAL A 1 -1.19 3.31 11.34
CA VAL A 1 -2.43 2.52 11.24
C VAL A 1 -2.27 1.62 10.03
N MET A 2 -2.81 0.41 10.05
CA MET A 2 -2.81 -0.45 8.86
C MET A 2 -4.20 -0.42 8.24
N PRO A 3 -4.32 -0.35 6.90
CA PRO A 3 -5.62 -0.44 6.24
C PRO A 3 -6.22 -1.84 6.45
N SER A 4 -7.54 -1.91 6.49
CA SER A 4 -8.24 -3.19 6.36
C SER A 4 -8.02 -3.72 4.94
N LEU A 5 -7.69 -5.00 4.82
CA LEU A 5 -7.53 -5.63 3.50
C LEU A 5 -8.90 -6.06 2.97
N PRO A 6 -9.11 -6.03 1.64
CA PRO A 6 -10.27 -6.69 1.03
C PRO A 6 -10.40 -8.16 1.43
N ASP A 7 -11.63 -8.70 1.53
CA ASP A 7 -11.88 -10.05 2.04
C ASP A 7 -11.24 -11.18 1.19
N ASP A 8 -11.07 -10.91 -0.10
CA ASP A 8 -10.44 -11.78 -1.08
C ASP A 8 -8.90 -11.79 -0.97
N TRP A 9 -8.31 -10.84 -0.25
CA TRP A 9 -6.86 -10.73 -0.11
C TRP A 9 -6.33 -11.65 0.98
N LYS A 10 -5.25 -12.38 0.68
CA LYS A 10 -4.61 -13.33 1.60
C LYS A 10 -3.21 -12.88 1.97
N ILE A 11 -3.00 -12.56 3.24
CA ILE A 11 -1.67 -12.24 3.77
C ILE A 11 -0.76 -13.46 3.62
N ARG A 12 0.41 -13.26 3.01
CA ARG A 12 1.46 -14.27 2.86
C ARG A 12 2.56 -14.07 3.87
N ASP A 13 2.92 -12.83 4.12
CA ASP A 13 4.00 -12.48 5.04
C ASP A 13 3.80 -11.06 5.60
N VAL A 14 4.35 -10.83 6.79
CA VAL A 14 4.35 -9.52 7.47
C VAL A 14 5.70 -9.30 8.12
N GLN A 15 6.35 -8.21 7.76
CA GLN A 15 7.66 -7.82 8.27
C GLN A 15 7.59 -6.44 8.90
N VAL A 16 8.31 -6.26 10.01
CA VAL A 16 8.37 -5.00 10.74
C VAL A 16 9.81 -4.52 10.75
N TYR A 17 10.02 -3.28 10.32
CA TYR A 17 11.34 -2.67 10.23
C TYR A 17 11.45 -1.48 11.17
N PRO A 18 12.61 -1.27 11.82
CA PRO A 18 12.86 -0.05 12.57
C PRO A 18 12.95 1.14 11.60
N SER A 19 12.32 2.27 11.96
CA SER A 19 12.45 3.53 11.21
C SER A 19 12.48 4.73 12.17
N GLN A 20 12.90 5.89 11.66
CA GLN A 20 13.19 7.09 12.46
C GLN A 20 11.99 7.57 13.30
N PHE A 21 10.77 7.49 12.76
CA PHE A 21 9.56 8.05 13.38
C PHE A 21 8.57 6.97 13.85
N GLY A 22 9.07 5.75 14.11
CA GLY A 22 8.30 4.58 14.52
C GLY A 22 8.54 3.38 13.61
N PRO A 23 8.04 2.18 13.94
CA PRO A 23 8.21 1.03 13.06
C PRO A 23 7.49 1.23 11.72
N SER A 24 8.10 0.76 10.63
CA SER A 24 7.41 0.54 9.36
C SER A 24 6.98 -0.92 9.24
N VAL A 25 5.95 -1.17 8.45
CA VAL A 25 5.38 -2.50 8.22
C VAL A 25 5.36 -2.76 6.73
N GLU A 26 5.86 -3.92 6.31
CA GLU A 26 5.68 -4.45 4.97
C GLU A 26 4.79 -5.69 5.04
N MET A 27 3.82 -5.79 4.14
CA MET A 27 2.96 -6.95 4.02
C MET A 27 2.97 -7.45 2.58
N ALA A 28 3.30 -8.73 2.41
CA ALA A 28 3.11 -9.42 1.15
C ALA A 28 1.72 -10.03 1.13
N VAL A 29 0.92 -9.68 0.13
CA VAL A 29 -0.50 -10.07 0.04
C VAL A 29 -0.75 -10.71 -1.32
N GLN A 30 -1.32 -11.91 -1.30
CA GLN A 30 -1.84 -12.55 -2.50
C GLN A 30 -3.25 -12.03 -2.78
N THR A 31 -3.44 -11.59 -4.02
CA THR A 31 -4.73 -11.14 -4.57
C THR A 31 -5.09 -12.04 -5.76
N GLU A 32 -6.37 -12.10 -6.11
CA GLU A 32 -6.84 -12.84 -7.29
C GLU A 32 -6.44 -12.11 -8.59
N ASP A 33 -6.65 -10.79 -8.65
CA ASP A 33 -6.48 -9.99 -9.87
C ASP A 33 -5.04 -9.52 -10.14
N LEU A 34 -4.30 -9.11 -9.10
CA LEU A 34 -2.97 -8.50 -9.20
C LEU A 34 -1.84 -9.48 -8.85
N GLY A 35 -2.18 -10.74 -8.54
CA GLY A 35 -1.22 -11.70 -8.03
C GLY A 35 -0.62 -11.24 -6.69
N LEU A 36 0.71 -11.27 -6.58
CA LEU A 36 1.42 -10.84 -5.37
C LEU A 36 1.58 -9.31 -5.34
N VAL A 37 1.09 -8.71 -4.26
CA VAL A 37 1.18 -7.27 -3.97
C VAL A 37 1.99 -7.06 -2.69
N SER A 38 2.90 -6.10 -2.68
CA SER A 38 3.53 -5.60 -1.45
C SER A 38 2.85 -4.31 -1.00
N LEU A 39 2.44 -4.25 0.25
CA LEU A 39 1.93 -3.06 0.92
C LEU A 39 2.93 -2.63 1.99
N PHE A 40 3.52 -1.45 1.80
CA PHE A 40 4.43 -0.83 2.75
C PHE A 40 3.75 0.34 3.45
N ALA A 41 3.86 0.41 4.78
CA ALA A 41 3.35 1.50 5.61
C ALA A 41 4.47 2.08 6.47
N ILE A 42 4.67 3.40 6.41
CA ILE A 42 5.76 4.10 7.10
C ILE A 42 5.28 5.43 7.68
N ARG A 43 5.87 5.85 8.80
CA ARG A 43 5.70 7.19 9.36
C ARG A 43 6.83 8.09 8.83
N PRO A 44 6.57 9.05 7.92
CA PRO A 44 7.62 9.91 7.37
C PRO A 44 8.04 11.05 8.31
N GLY A 45 7.38 11.22 9.47
CA GLY A 45 7.62 12.32 10.40
C GLY A 45 6.87 13.61 10.04
N THR A 46 6.04 13.57 8.99
CA THR A 46 5.19 14.67 8.54
C THR A 46 3.73 14.23 8.48
N PHE A 47 2.83 15.19 8.61
CA PHE A 47 1.40 15.02 8.36
C PHE A 47 1.07 15.47 6.94
N ASP A 48 0.33 14.66 6.19
CA ASP A 48 -0.16 15.00 4.85
C ASP A 48 -1.43 14.21 4.49
N VAL A 49 -2.13 14.65 3.45
CA VAL A 49 -3.28 13.96 2.85
C VAL A 49 -3.09 13.90 1.35
N VAL A 50 -2.45 12.83 0.89
CA VAL A 50 -2.17 12.58 -0.52
C VAL A 50 -3.10 11.48 -1.02
N LYS A 51 -3.87 11.78 -2.07
CA LYS A 51 -4.72 10.78 -2.73
C LYS A 51 -3.87 9.70 -3.41
N PRO A 52 -4.39 8.46 -3.53
CA PRO A 52 -3.77 7.42 -4.34
C PRO A 52 -3.31 7.96 -5.69
N THR A 53 -2.01 7.83 -5.93
CA THR A 53 -1.36 8.27 -7.16
C THR A 53 -0.52 7.11 -7.67
N VAL A 54 -0.77 6.70 -8.91
CA VAL A 54 0.00 5.63 -9.55
C VAL A 54 1.18 6.20 -10.32
N ALA A 55 2.36 5.70 -9.99
CA ALA A 55 3.56 5.80 -10.80
C ALA A 55 3.67 4.50 -11.63
N PRO A 56 3.37 4.53 -12.94
CA PRO A 56 3.57 3.37 -13.80
C PRO A 56 5.07 3.07 -13.97
N ALA A 57 5.44 1.79 -13.94
CA ALA A 57 6.72 1.29 -14.42
C ALA A 57 6.44 0.01 -15.25
N ASP A 58 7.31 -0.28 -16.22
CA ASP A 58 7.07 -1.23 -17.33
C ASP A 58 6.26 -2.49 -16.91
N ASP A 59 6.81 -3.31 -16.02
CA ASP A 59 6.19 -4.56 -15.55
C ASP A 59 5.66 -4.49 -14.11
N ILE A 60 5.91 -3.39 -13.41
CA ILE A 60 5.58 -3.21 -11.99
C ILE A 60 5.01 -1.81 -11.81
N SER A 61 3.75 -1.73 -11.42
CA SER A 61 3.15 -0.45 -11.07
C SER A 61 3.33 -0.20 -9.57
N THR A 62 3.46 1.07 -9.19
CA THR A 62 3.47 1.50 -7.78
C THR A 62 2.40 2.55 -7.56
N ALA A 63 1.58 2.39 -6.53
CA ALA A 63 0.65 3.40 -6.07
C ALA A 63 1.08 3.90 -4.69
N TYR A 64 1.09 5.21 -4.48
CA TYR A 64 1.42 5.79 -3.18
C TYR A 64 0.34 6.76 -2.72
N PHE A 65 0.17 6.86 -1.40
CA PHE A 65 -0.75 7.78 -0.75
C PHE A 65 -0.32 8.04 0.69
N GLN A 66 -0.84 9.10 1.30
CA GLN A 66 -0.59 9.41 2.70
C GLN A 66 -1.89 9.86 3.35
N ILE A 67 -2.17 9.32 4.54
CA ILE A 67 -3.33 9.69 5.34
C ILE A 67 -2.82 10.00 6.74
N GLY A 68 -2.76 11.29 7.06
CA GLY A 68 -2.22 11.81 8.30
C GLY A 68 -0.72 11.54 8.41
N GLU A 69 -0.32 10.83 9.47
CA GLU A 69 1.10 10.57 9.79
C GLU A 69 1.68 9.31 9.12
N VAL A 70 0.91 8.60 8.29
CA VAL A 70 1.35 7.34 7.67
C VAL A 70 1.24 7.43 6.16
N ALA A 71 2.38 7.24 5.50
CA ALA A 71 2.48 7.07 4.07
C ALA A 71 2.44 5.58 3.73
N TYR A 72 1.83 5.27 2.59
CA TYR A 72 1.63 3.93 2.10
C TYR A 72 2.15 3.82 0.67
N ALA A 73 2.78 2.70 0.35
CA ALA A 73 3.13 2.32 -1.00
C ALA A 73 2.57 0.92 -1.28
N VAL A 74 1.90 0.76 -2.42
CA VAL A 74 1.35 -0.50 -2.91
C VAL A 74 2.07 -0.81 -4.20
N VAL A 75 2.76 -1.95 -4.25
CA VAL A 75 3.56 -2.37 -5.39
C VAL A 75 3.02 -3.70 -5.88
N GLY A 76 2.76 -3.81 -7.18
CA GLY A 76 2.21 -5.04 -7.76
C GLY A 76 2.54 -5.17 -9.23
N ARG A 77 2.51 -6.42 -9.71
CA ARG A 77 2.58 -6.72 -11.15
C ARG A 77 1.19 -6.57 -11.74
N GLY A 78 1.02 -5.61 -12.64
CA GLY A 78 -0.28 -5.31 -13.25
C GLY A 78 -0.33 -3.91 -13.88
N ASP A 79 -1.40 -3.64 -14.59
CA ASP A 79 -1.63 -2.32 -15.19
C ASP A 79 -1.90 -1.25 -14.12
N ALA A 80 -1.57 -0.01 -14.47
CA ALA A 80 -1.72 1.13 -13.57
C ALA A 80 -3.16 1.30 -13.05
N GLY A 81 -4.18 1.02 -13.86
CA GLY A 81 -5.57 1.19 -13.49
C GLY A 81 -6.04 0.17 -12.44
N SER A 82 -5.57 -1.07 -12.53
CA SER A 82 -5.88 -2.10 -11.54
C SER A 82 -5.23 -1.81 -10.19
N LEU A 83 -4.00 -1.29 -10.20
CA LEU A 83 -3.32 -0.89 -8.97
C LEU A 83 -3.94 0.37 -8.35
N ASP A 84 -4.37 1.34 -9.16
CA ASP A 84 -5.07 2.53 -8.70
C ASP A 84 -6.33 2.17 -7.91
N ARG A 85 -7.18 1.30 -8.47
CA ARG A 85 -8.39 0.80 -7.81
C ARG A 85 -8.07 0.09 -6.49
N ALA A 86 -7.00 -0.70 -6.46
CA ALA A 86 -6.57 -1.38 -5.24
C ALA A 86 -6.13 -0.39 -4.16
N ALA A 87 -5.33 0.61 -4.52
CA ALA A 87 -4.89 1.68 -3.62
C ALA A 87 -6.07 2.53 -3.11
N GLU A 88 -7.05 2.83 -3.95
CA GLU A 88 -8.29 3.50 -3.53
C GLU A 88 -9.08 2.68 -2.51
N LYS A 89 -9.24 1.37 -2.74
CA LYS A 89 -9.93 0.48 -1.78
C LYS A 89 -9.24 0.52 -0.42
N LEU A 90 -7.91 0.38 -0.40
CA LEU A 90 -7.12 0.43 0.84
C LEU A 90 -7.25 1.79 1.53
N ALA A 91 -7.11 2.89 0.79
CA ALA A 91 -7.22 4.24 1.33
C ALA A 91 -8.58 4.51 1.99
N ARG A 92 -9.67 3.97 1.43
CA ARG A 92 -11.03 4.10 2.00
C ARG A 92 -11.19 3.42 3.36
N THR A 93 -10.35 2.46 3.72
CA THR A 93 -10.42 1.79 5.02
C THR A 93 -9.74 2.56 6.15
N LEU A 94 -9.10 3.68 5.83
CA LEU A 94 -8.32 4.50 6.76
C LEU A 94 -9.08 5.76 7.22
N TYR A 95 -10.35 5.92 6.79
CA TYR A 95 -11.25 7.00 7.18
C TYR A 95 -12.44 6.46 7.98
#